data_AF-A0A960DTX1-F1
#
_entry.id   AF-A0A960DTX1-F1
#
_cell.length_a   1.000
_cell.length_b   1.000
_cell.length_c   1.000
_cell.angle_alpha   90.00
_cell.angle_beta   90.00
_cell.angle_gamma   90.00
#
_symmetry.space_group_name_H-M   'P 1'
#
loop_
_entity.id
_entity.type
_entity.pdbx_description
1 polymer ?
#
loop_
_entity_poly.entity_id
_entity_poly.type
_entity_poly.pdbx_seq_one_letter_code
_entity_poly.pdbx_strand_id
1 'polypeptide(L)' 'MTKHIFVTGGVASSLGKGLTASSLGRLLKARGLRVTMQKL' A
#
# COMPACT_ATOMS: atom_id res chain seq x y z
N MET A 1 -17.60 6.07 1.80
CA MET A 1 -17.25 4.75 2.37
C MET A 1 -15.75 4.53 2.22
N THR A 2 -15.04 4.26 3.30
CA THR A 2 -13.59 4.06 3.31
C THR A 2 -13.23 2.66 2.80
N LYS A 3 -12.31 2.56 1.85
CA LYS A 3 -11.82 1.28 1.28
C LYS A 3 -10.52 0.91 2.00
N HIS A 4 -10.40 -0.34 2.44
CA HIS A 4 -9.17 -0.88 3.04
C HIS A 4 -8.46 -1.80 2.04
N ILE A 5 -7.14 -1.64 1.92
CA ILE A 5 -6.29 -2.46 1.04
C ILE A 5 -5.25 -3.14 1.94
N PHE A 6 -5.27 -4.47 1.99
CA PHE A 6 -4.31 -5.26 2.76
C PHE A 6 -3.21 -5.78 1.82
N VAL A 7 -1.98 -5.32 2.04
CA VAL A 7 -0.81 -5.80 1.31
C VAL A 7 -0.15 -6.91 2.12
N THR A 8 -0.52 -8.15 1.82
CA THR A 8 0.17 -9.34 2.32
C THR A 8 1.31 -9.70 1.37
N GLY A 9 2.24 -10.54 1.79
CA GLY A 9 3.08 -11.21 0.81
C GLY A 9 3.86 -12.36 1.41
N GLY A 10 3.77 -13.49 0.72
CA GLY A 10 4.37 -14.77 1.11
C GLY A 10 5.76 -14.99 0.53
N VAL A 11 6.32 -16.16 0.86
CA VAL A 11 7.61 -16.72 0.41
C VAL A 11 8.83 -16.13 1.12
N ALA A 12 9.11 -14.83 1.01
CA ALA A 12 10.34 -14.27 1.57
C ALA A 12 10.20 -12.83 2.11
N SER A 13 10.89 -12.59 3.22
CA SER A 13 10.91 -11.34 3.97
C SER A 13 11.83 -10.29 3.36
N SER A 14 11.70 -9.97 2.06
CA SER A 14 12.40 -8.80 1.45
C SER A 14 11.90 -8.43 0.04
N LEU A 15 10.75 -8.97 -0.40
CA LEU A 15 10.24 -8.81 -1.78
C LEU A 15 9.74 -7.39 -2.14
N GLY A 16 10.09 -6.38 -1.35
CA GLY A 16 9.68 -5.00 -1.64
C GLY A 16 8.21 -4.69 -1.32
N LYS A 17 7.54 -5.48 -0.47
CA LYS A 17 6.13 -5.24 -0.04
C LYS A 17 5.86 -3.79 0.37
N GLY A 18 6.75 -3.20 1.17
CA GLY A 18 6.63 -1.80 1.61
C GLY A 18 6.83 -0.78 0.48
N LEU A 19 7.71 -1.09 -0.46
CA LEU A 19 7.97 -0.28 -1.66
C LEU A 19 6.76 -0.30 -2.60
N THR A 20 6.20 -1.48 -2.85
CA THR A 20 4.98 -1.65 -3.65
C THR A 20 3.78 -0.96 -3.00
N ALA A 21 3.58 -1.13 -1.69
CA ALA A 21 2.51 -0.45 -0.95
C ALA A 21 2.65 1.08 -1.03
N SER A 22 3.87 1.59 -0.89
CA SER A 22 4.15 3.04 -0.97
C SER A 22 3.91 3.62 -2.36
N SER A 23 4.35 2.92 -3.41
CA SER A 23 4.08 3.30 -4.81
C SER A 23 2.59 3.32 -5.12
N LEU A 24 1.84 2.33 -4.62
CA LEU A 24 0.40 2.24 -4.80
C LEU A 24 -0.34 3.36 -4.06
N GLY A 25 0.08 3.68 -2.82
CA GLY A 25 -0.42 4.84 -2.08
C GLY A 25 -0.16 6.17 -2.79
N ARG A 26 1.00 6.33 -3.43
CA ARG A 26 1.35 7.53 -4.23
C ARG A 26 0.46 7.67 -5.47
N LEU A 27 0.21 6.58 -6.20
CA LEU A 27 -0.69 6.59 -7.37
C LEU A 27 -2.13 6.96 -6.97
N LEU A 28 -2.63 6.41 -5.87
CA LEU A 28 -3.96 6.73 -5.37
C LEU A 28 -4.06 8.20 -4.91
N LYS A 29 -3.03 8.74 -4.24
CA LYS A 29 -2.95 10.18 -3.93
C LYS A 29 -2.92 11.05 -5.18
N ALA A 30 -2.17 10.65 -6.22
CA ALA A 30 -2.12 11.37 -7.49
C ALA A 30 -3.49 11.41 -8.21
N ARG A 31 -4.37 10.44 -7.94
CA ARG A 31 -5.75 10.43 -8.41
C ARG A 31 -6.72 11.25 -7.53
N GLY A 32 -6.20 12.03 -6.58
CA GLY A 32 -7.00 12.86 -5.67
C GLY A 32 -7.66 12.11 -4.53
N LEU A 33 -7.31 10.83 -4.32
CA LEU A 33 -7.86 10.04 -3.21
C LEU A 33 -7.08 10.31 -1.92
N ARG A 34 -7.81 10.44 -0.81
CA ARG A 34 -7.21 10.46 0.54
C ARG A 34 -6.81 9.05 0.94
N VAL A 35 -5.51 8.82 1.07
CA VAL A 35 -4.93 7.50 1.40
C VAL A 35 -4.03 7.63 2.62
N THR A 36 -4.20 6.72 3.56
CA THR A 36 -3.33 6.51 4.73
C THR A 36 -2.76 5.11 4.65
N MET A 37 -1.46 4.96 4.94
CA MET A 37 -0.81 3.67 5.06
C MET A 37 -0.58 3.34 6.54
N GLN A 38 -0.88 2.11 6.92
CA GLN A 38 -0.58 1.56 8.24
C GLN A 38 0.27 0.31 8.04
N LYS A 39 1.42 0.26 8.71
CA LYS A 39 2.28 -0.94 8.75
C LYS A 39 1.97 -1.70 10.04
N LEU A 40 1.64 -2.98 9.90
CA LEU A 40 1.57 -3.95 10.99
C LEU A 40 2.93 -4.63 11.17
#